data_AF-A0A073K648-F1
#
_entry.id   AF-A0A073K648-F1
#
_cell.length_a   1.000
_cell.length_b   1.000
_cell.length_c   1.000
_cell.angle_alpha   90.00
_cell.angle_beta   90.00
_cell.angle_gamma   90.00
#
_symmetry.space_group_name_H-M   'P 1'
#
loop_
_entity.id
_entity.type
_entity.pdbx_description
1 polymer ?
#
loop_
_entity_poly.entity_id
_entity_poly.type
_entity_poly.pdbx_seq_one_letter_code
_entity_poly.pdbx_strand_id
1 'polypeptide(L)'
;MASEGLFFVGVALFYFLIMIPIQYLYIEGLYEQKQRTKLSQQERYKNMSFEEEQLHFHVQGNPFNIPSALVAYMILKIKWREKASE
;
A
#
# COMPACT_ATOMS: atom_id res chain seq x y z
N MET A 1 -0.55 24.94 22.62
CA MET A 1 0.61 25.12 21.70
C MET A 1 1.48 23.85 21.62
N ALA A 2 2.38 23.57 22.58
CA ALA A 2 3.28 22.40 22.47
C ALA A 2 2.56 21.04 22.63
N SER A 3 1.56 20.96 23.50
CA SER A 3 0.76 19.75 23.75
C SER A 3 -0.15 19.37 22.58
N GLU A 4 -0.75 20.35 21.90
CA GLU A 4 -1.58 20.14 20.71
C GLU A 4 -0.75 19.58 19.55
N GLY A 5 0.46 20.12 19.32
CA GLY A 5 1.36 19.63 18.27
C GLY A 5 1.76 18.17 18.47
N LEU A 6 2.11 17.79 19.71
CA LEU A 6 2.44 16.40 20.04
C LEU A 6 1.25 15.46 19.84
N PHE A 7 0.03 15.91 20.11
CA PHE A 7 -1.18 15.13 19.86
C PHE A 7 -1.36 14.82 18.36
N PHE A 8 -1.29 15.84 17.50
CA PHE A 8 -1.43 15.62 16.05
C PHE A 8 -0.31 14.76 15.47
N VAL A 9 0.92 14.93 15.93
CA VAL A 9 2.06 14.07 15.56
C VAL A 9 1.80 12.62 15.97
N GLY A 10 1.30 12.40 17.20
CA GLY A 10 0.94 11.08 17.69
C GLY A 10 -0.13 10.41 16.83
N VAL A 11 -1.19 11.14 16.47
CA VAL A 11 -2.27 10.63 15.59
C VAL A 11 -1.72 10.30 14.19
N ALA A 12 -0.91 11.19 13.60
CA ALA A 12 -0.31 10.95 12.29
C ALA A 12 0.63 9.73 12.29
N LEU A 13 1.44 9.57 13.34
CA LEU A 13 2.33 8.42 13.50
C LEU A 13 1.54 7.12 13.69
N PHE A 14 0.48 7.15 14.50
CA PHE A 14 -0.40 6.00 14.69
C PHE A 14 -1.07 5.58 13.39
N TYR A 15 -1.62 6.53 12.63
CA TYR A 15 -2.18 6.28 11.31
C TYR A 15 -1.16 5.65 10.36
N PHE A 16 0.04 6.24 10.27
CA PHE A 16 1.13 5.70 9.45
C PHE A 16 1.46 4.25 9.79
N LEU A 17 1.60 3.92 11.08
CA LEU A 17 1.94 2.56 11.53
C LEU A 17 0.84 1.55 11.21
N ILE A 18 -0.44 1.91 11.38
CA ILE A 18 -1.57 1.04 11.02
C ILE A 18 -1.67 0.83 9.52
N MET A 19 -1.36 1.85 8.73
CA MET A 19 -1.44 1.73 7.28
C MET A 19 -0.39 0.77 6.70
N ILE A 20 0.78 0.61 7.32
CA ILE A 20 1.84 -0.29 6.82
C ILE A 20 1.34 -1.73 6.54
N PRO A 21 0.73 -2.47 7.50
CA PRO A 21 0.24 -3.81 7.22
C PRO A 21 -0.88 -3.84 6.17
N ILE A 22 -1.75 -2.82 6.12
CA ILE A 22 -2.81 -2.71 5.11
C ILE A 22 -2.19 -2.56 3.71
N GLN A 23 -1.23 -1.64 3.56
CA GLN A 23 -0.50 -1.43 2.31
C GLN A 23 0.25 -2.68 1.88
N TYR A 24 0.86 -3.39 2.84
CA TYR A 24 1.57 -4.64 2.59
C TYR A 24 0.65 -5.69 1.95
N LEU A 25 -0.48 -5.99 2.60
CA LEU A 25 -1.44 -6.97 2.08
C LEU A 25 -2.00 -6.55 0.73
N TYR A 26 -2.25 -5.25 0.54
CA TYR A 26 -2.77 -4.72 -0.72
C TYR A 26 -1.76 -4.85 -1.86
N ILE A 27 -0.50 -4.44 -1.66
CA ILE A 27 0.56 -4.55 -2.66
C ILE A 27 0.86 -6.03 -2.98
N GLU A 28 0.88 -6.90 -1.96
CA GLU A 28 1.05 -8.35 -2.15
C GLU A 28 -0.09 -8.92 -3.00
N GLY A 29 -1.35 -8.60 -2.68
CA GLY A 29 -2.51 -9.02 -3.45
C GLY A 29 -2.47 -8.53 -4.90
N LEU A 30 -2.07 -7.28 -5.15
CA LEU A 30 -1.90 -6.76 -6.50
C LEU A 30 -0.80 -7.48 -7.28
N TYR A 31 0.27 -7.90 -6.60
CA TYR A 31 1.35 -8.67 -7.22
C TYR A 31 0.90 -10.09 -7.56
N GLU A 32 0.20 -10.77 -6.64
CA GLU A 32 -0.38 -12.08 -6.91
C GLU A 32 -1.40 -12.04 -8.06
N GLN A 33 -2.28 -11.05 -8.06
CA GLN A 33 -3.25 -10.85 -9.13
C GLN A 33 -2.55 -10.63 -10.47
N LYS A 34 -1.46 -9.84 -10.50
CA LYS A 34 -0.64 -9.64 -11.71
C LYS A 34 -0.04 -10.97 -12.20
N GLN A 35 0.47 -11.81 -11.30
CA GLN A 35 1.02 -13.11 -11.69
C GLN A 35 -0.04 -14.07 -12.24
N ARG A 36 -1.25 -14.08 -11.65
CA ARG A 36 -2.35 -14.95 -12.08
C ARG A 36 -2.97 -14.50 -13.41
N THR A 37 -3.21 -13.20 -13.56
CA THR A 37 -3.93 -12.63 -14.71
C THR A 37 -3.02 -12.25 -15.87
N LYS A 38 -1.72 -12.06 -15.62
CA LYS A 38 -0.72 -11.54 -16.58
C LYS A 38 -1.08 -10.20 -17.23
N LEU A 39 -2.07 -9.49 -16.69
CA LEU A 39 -2.49 -8.19 -17.21
C LEU A 39 -1.41 -7.13 -16.96
N SER A 40 -1.26 -6.23 -17.93
CA SER A 40 -0.53 -4.99 -17.73
C SER A 40 -1.24 -4.10 -16.69
N GLN A 41 -0.51 -3.15 -16.12
CA GLN A 41 -1.09 -2.21 -15.16
C GLN A 41 -2.22 -1.39 -15.78
N GLN A 42 -2.08 -1.00 -17.05
CA GLN A 42 -3.08 -0.23 -17.79
C GLN A 42 -4.37 -1.06 -18.00
N GLU A 43 -4.25 -2.32 -18.39
CA GLU A 43 -5.41 -3.21 -18.55
C GLU A 43 -6.12 -3.45 -17.23
N ARG A 44 -5.36 -3.62 -16.14
CA ARG A 44 -5.93 -3.77 -14.80
C ARG A 44 -6.72 -2.53 -14.37
N TYR A 45 -6.20 -1.31 -14.61
CA TYR A 45 -6.95 -0.09 -14.34
C TYR A 45 -8.21 0.01 -15.19
N LYS A 46 -8.12 -0.32 -16.48
CA LYS A 46 -9.27 -0.29 -17.40
C LYS A 46 -10.37 -1.28 -16.99
N ASN A 47 -9.99 -2.42 -16.43
CA ASN A 47 -10.90 -3.49 -16.04
C ASN A 47 -11.31 -3.42 -14.56
N MET A 48 -10.87 -2.41 -13.82
CA MET A 48 -11.20 -2.24 -12.41
C MET A 48 -12.67 -1.85 -12.27
N SER A 49 -13.39 -2.52 -11.36
CA SER A 49 -14.74 -2.06 -11.01
C SER A 49 -14.68 -0.72 -10.28
N PHE A 50 -15.78 0.04 -10.31
CA PHE A 50 -15.84 1.35 -9.64
C PHE A 50 -15.57 1.26 -8.13
N GLU A 51 -16.02 0.19 -7.47
CA GLU A 51 -15.78 -0.05 -6.05
C GLU A 51 -14.29 -0.31 -5.76
N GLU A 52 -13.64 -1.13 -6.58
CA GLU A 52 -12.21 -1.39 -6.49
C GLU A 52 -11.38 -0.16 -6.79
N GLU A 53 -11.81 0.71 -7.71
CA GLU A 53 -11.14 1.97 -8.03
C GLU A 53 -11.16 2.93 -6.83
N GLN A 54 -12.30 3.06 -6.15
CA GLN A 54 -12.39 3.86 -4.92
C GLN A 54 -11.52 3.30 -3.80
N LEU A 55 -11.48 1.98 -3.65
CA LEU A 55 -10.62 1.32 -2.67
C LEU A 55 -9.13 1.52 -3.02
N HIS A 56 -8.76 1.33 -4.29
CA HIS A 56 -7.41 1.55 -4.80
C HIS A 56 -6.97 2.99 -4.56
N PHE A 57 -7.84 3.97 -4.85
CA PHE A 57 -7.56 5.37 -4.61
C PHE A 57 -7.36 5.65 -3.11
N HIS A 58 -8.20 5.11 -2.24
CA HIS A 58 -8.04 5.30 -0.80
C HIS A 58 -6.75 4.69 -0.27
N VAL A 59 -6.38 3.49 -0.73
CA VAL A 59 -5.20 2.79 -0.22
C VAL A 59 -3.93 3.35 -0.87
N GLN A 60 -3.82 3.40 -2.20
CA GLN A 60 -2.60 3.83 -2.90
C GLN A 60 -2.68 5.19 -3.59
N GLY A 61 -3.86 5.64 -4.00
CA GLY A 61 -4.03 6.93 -4.71
C GLY A 61 -3.94 8.16 -3.81
N ASN A 62 -4.14 8.01 -2.51
CA ASN A 62 -4.08 9.10 -1.53
C ASN A 62 -2.63 9.45 -1.15
N PRO A 63 -2.17 10.71 -1.36
CA PRO A 63 -0.82 11.13 -1.00
C PRO A 63 -0.43 10.90 0.47
N PHE A 64 -1.39 10.95 1.40
CA PHE A 64 -1.13 10.68 2.82
C PHE A 64 -0.65 9.25 3.09
N ASN A 65 -0.93 8.33 2.18
CA ASN A 65 -0.56 6.92 2.31
C ASN A 65 0.80 6.58 1.69
N ILE A 66 1.39 7.48 0.88
CA ILE A 66 2.68 7.27 0.22
C ILE A 66 3.77 6.82 1.19
N PRO A 67 3.96 7.44 2.38
CA PRO A 67 5.00 7.01 3.31
C PRO A 67 4.82 5.55 3.75
N SER A 68 3.59 5.17 4.12
CA SER A 68 3.29 3.80 4.56
C SER A 68 3.41 2.78 3.42
N ALA A 69 3.01 3.15 2.21
CA ALA A 69 3.11 2.33 1.01
C ALA A 69 4.56 2.06 0.63
N LEU A 70 5.43 3.07 0.75
CA LEU A 70 6.87 2.92 0.50
C LEU A 70 7.51 1.92 1.47
N VAL A 71 7.19 2.03 2.77
CA VAL A 71 7.69 1.08 3.78
C VAL A 71 7.19 -0.34 3.50
N ALA A 72 5.89 -0.50 3.26
CA ALA A 72 5.30 -1.79 2.91
C ALA A 72 5.95 -2.42 1.66
N TYR A 73 6.19 -1.60 0.62
CA TYR A 73 6.89 -2.04 -0.59
C TYR A 73 8.32 -2.50 -0.31
N MET A 74 9.08 -1.79 0.54
CA MET A 74 10.43 -2.20 0.93
C MET A 74 10.42 -3.55 1.65
N ILE A 75 9.49 -3.77 2.58
CA ILE A 75 9.34 -5.05 3.29
C ILE A 75 9.03 -6.18 2.30
N LEU A 76 8.07 -5.98 1.39
CA LEU A 76 7.74 -6.96 0.35
C LEU A 76 8.92 -7.27 -0.55
N LYS A 77 9.65 -6.24 -0.99
CA LYS A 77 10.81 -6.39 -1.86
C LYS A 77 11.90 -7.24 -1.20
N ILE A 78 12.14 -7.08 0.10
CA ILE A 78 13.08 -7.91 0.85
C ILE A 78 12.61 -9.36 0.86
N LYS A 79 11.35 -9.61 1.26
CA LYS A 79 10.75 -10.96 1.31
C LYS A 79 10.79 -11.68 -0.05
N TRP A 80 10.52 -10.97 -1.14
CA TRP A 80 10.58 -11.57 -2.49
C TRP A 80 12.00 -11.89 -2.93
N ARG A 81 13.00 -11.10 -2.52
CA ARG A 81 14.41 -11.43 -2.79
C ARG A 81 14.84 -12.70 -2.07
N GLU A 82 14.40 -12.88 -0.83
CA GLU A 82 14.66 -14.10 -0.05
C GLU A 82 14.06 -15.32 -0.74
N LYS A 83 12.77 -15.27 -1.11
CA LYS A 83 12.09 -16.36 -1.85
C LYS A 83 12.72 -16.71 -3.21
N ALA A 84 13.38 -15.76 -3.88
CA ALA A 84 14.03 -15.99 -5.17
C ALA A 84 15.47 -16.51 -5.05
N SER A 85 16.03 -16.54 -3.83
CA SER A 85 17.38 -17.01 -3.55
C SER A 85 17.41 -18.45 -2.98
N GLU A 86 16.23 -19.01 -2.69
CA GLU A 86 15.97 -20.42 -2.37
C GLU A 86 15.67 -21.23 -3.65
#